data_AF-A0A7W0ZRN3-F1
#
_entry.id   AF-A0A7W0ZRN3-F1
#
_cell.length_a   1.000
_cell.length_b   1.000
_cell.length_c   1.000
_cell.angle_alpha   90.00
_cell.angle_beta   90.00
_cell.angle_gamma   90.00
#
_symmetry.space_group_name_H-M   'P 1'
#
loop_
_entity.id
_entity.type
_entity.pdbx_description
1 polymer ?
#
loop_
_entity_poly.entity_id
_entity_poly.type
_entity_poly.pdbx_seq_one_letter_code
_entity_poly.pdbx_strand_id
1 'polypeptide(L)'
;RPVARDFAGAIERAPITKPRNGWQRIATISDVLPGDVFAWRRPRGLPSKNTGHVGFVVDRPRPVEGMPGAWAVQIVDSTSSYHQDDTRSDDVDGGFGIGTLVFLTDETGRATSYGWSGTRSEWYIVTPIVFGRVSR
;
A
#
# COMPACT_ATOMS: atom_id res chain seq x y z
N ARG A 1 -4.61 20.01 -3.23
CA ARG A 1 -3.75 18.90 -3.74
C ARG A 1 -4.44 17.60 -3.36
N PRO A 2 -4.45 16.56 -4.22
CA PRO A 2 -5.06 15.28 -3.89
C PRO A 2 -4.43 14.67 -2.63
N VAL A 3 -5.23 14.02 -1.80
CA VAL A 3 -4.80 13.30 -0.59
C VAL A 3 -5.07 11.80 -0.73
N ALA A 4 -4.57 10.97 0.19
CA ALA A 4 -4.69 9.50 0.14
C ALA A 4 -6.12 9.00 -0.17
N ARG A 5 -7.14 9.62 0.45
CA ARG A 5 -8.54 9.29 0.18
C ARG A 5 -8.95 9.50 -1.28
N ASP A 6 -8.39 10.50 -1.96
CA ASP A 6 -8.70 10.81 -3.35
C ASP A 6 -8.08 9.77 -4.28
N PHE A 7 -6.84 9.35 -4.01
CA PHE A 7 -6.17 8.26 -4.73
C PHE A 7 -6.93 6.94 -4.56
N ALA A 8 -7.26 6.57 -3.32
CA ALA A 8 -8.05 5.36 -3.05
C ALA A 8 -9.38 5.38 -3.81
N GLY A 9 -10.09 6.52 -3.79
CA GLY A 9 -11.35 6.67 -4.52
C GLY A 9 -11.20 6.61 -6.04
N ALA A 10 -10.12 7.17 -6.60
CA ALA A 10 -9.85 7.09 -8.03
C ALA A 10 -9.57 5.65 -8.48
N ILE A 11 -8.70 4.95 -7.75
CA ILE A 11 -8.34 3.56 -8.02
C ILE A 11 -9.56 2.64 -7.85
N GLU A 12 -10.38 2.82 -6.82
CA GLU A 12 -11.59 2.01 -6.60
C GLU A 12 -12.60 2.11 -7.73
N ARG A 13 -12.76 3.30 -8.31
CA ARG A 13 -13.66 3.52 -9.46
C ARG A 13 -13.06 3.03 -10.78
N ALA A 14 -11.76 2.74 -10.81
CA ALA A 14 -11.10 2.29 -12.02
C ALA A 14 -11.51 0.84 -12.35
N PRO A 15 -11.76 0.54 -13.64
CA PRO A 15 -11.96 -0.82 -14.11
C PRO A 15 -10.70 -1.69 -13.91
N ILE A 16 -10.92 -2.99 -13.74
CA ILE A 16 -9.86 -4.00 -13.60
C ILE A 16 -9.35 -4.45 -14.99
N THR A 17 -10.23 -4.51 -15.98
CA THR A 17 -9.95 -5.18 -17.27
C THR A 17 -9.11 -4.36 -18.24
N LYS A 18 -9.29 -3.03 -18.25
CA LYS A 18 -8.52 -2.11 -19.09
C LYS A 18 -8.47 -0.75 -18.44
N PRO A 19 -7.44 0.07 -18.67
CA PRO A 19 -7.39 1.40 -18.09
C PRO A 19 -8.53 2.31 -18.57
N ARG A 20 -8.98 3.22 -17.69
CA ARG A 20 -9.95 4.27 -17.99
C ARG A 20 -9.64 5.51 -17.15
N ASN A 21 -9.69 6.68 -17.79
CA ASN A 21 -9.38 7.96 -17.14
C ASN A 21 -8.00 7.95 -16.44
N GLY A 22 -7.01 7.36 -17.10
CA GLY A 22 -5.63 7.27 -16.61
C GLY A 22 -5.36 6.19 -15.57
N TRP A 23 -6.37 5.41 -15.14
CA TRP A 23 -6.21 4.39 -14.10
C TRP A 23 -6.71 3.01 -14.53
N GLN A 24 -6.00 1.98 -14.11
CA GLN A 24 -6.49 0.60 -14.05
C GLN A 24 -6.35 0.10 -12.61
N ARG A 25 -7.40 -0.51 -12.05
CA ARG A 25 -7.34 -1.13 -10.73
C ARG A 25 -6.70 -2.51 -10.84
N ILE A 26 -5.71 -2.80 -10.02
CA ILE A 26 -5.11 -4.13 -9.92
C ILE A 26 -5.92 -4.94 -8.91
N ALA A 27 -6.42 -6.10 -9.33
CA ALA A 27 -7.36 -6.89 -8.54
C ALA A 27 -6.68 -7.73 -7.46
N THR A 28 -5.54 -8.33 -7.81
CA THR A 28 -4.78 -9.27 -6.97
C THR A 28 -3.40 -8.68 -6.71
N ILE A 29 -2.87 -8.88 -5.50
CA ILE A 29 -1.56 -8.34 -5.16
C ILE A 29 -0.43 -8.98 -5.97
N SER A 30 -0.60 -10.20 -6.46
CA SER A 30 0.39 -10.88 -7.31
C SER A 30 0.60 -10.21 -8.67
N ASP A 31 -0.38 -9.42 -9.14
CA ASP A 31 -0.34 -8.71 -10.42
C ASP A 31 0.24 -7.28 -10.31
N VAL A 32 0.58 -6.87 -9.08
CA VAL A 32 1.18 -5.57 -8.78
C VAL A 32 2.61 -5.54 -9.29
N LEU A 33 2.97 -4.42 -9.93
CA LEU A 33 4.28 -4.18 -10.52
C LEU A 33 4.93 -2.91 -9.95
N PRO A 34 6.25 -2.78 -10.07
CA PRO A 34 6.94 -1.53 -9.81
C PRO A 34 6.30 -0.35 -10.54
N GLY A 35 6.10 0.76 -9.84
CA GLY A 35 5.42 1.95 -10.32
C GLY A 35 3.91 1.99 -10.08
N ASP A 36 3.28 0.87 -9.69
CA ASP A 36 1.88 0.90 -9.26
C ASP A 36 1.71 1.72 -7.98
N VAL A 37 0.60 2.44 -7.89
CA VAL A 37 0.24 3.24 -6.72
C VAL A 37 -0.62 2.40 -5.80
N PHE A 38 -0.28 2.34 -4.51
CA PHE A 38 -1.18 1.79 -3.50
C PHE A 38 -1.79 2.92 -2.68
N ALA A 39 -3.01 2.71 -2.21
CA ALA A 39 -3.65 3.64 -1.29
C ALA A 39 -4.63 2.93 -0.38
N TRP A 40 -4.80 3.45 0.83
CA TRP A 40 -5.92 3.13 1.70
C TRP A 40 -6.46 4.38 2.36
N ARG A 41 -7.75 4.34 2.72
CA ARG A 41 -8.33 5.37 3.58
C ARG A 41 -7.95 5.11 5.02
N ARG A 42 -7.91 6.19 5.80
CA ARG A 42 -7.75 6.14 7.25
C ARG A 42 -8.64 5.04 7.86
N PRO A 43 -8.05 4.04 8.54
CA PRO A 43 -8.82 3.00 9.23
C PRO A 43 -9.75 3.63 10.28
N ARG A 44 -10.95 3.06 10.42
CA ARG A 44 -11.91 3.54 11.43
C ARG A 44 -11.36 3.27 12.84
N GLY A 45 -11.56 4.22 13.76
CA GLY A 45 -11.22 4.04 15.19
C GLY A 45 -9.78 4.42 15.60
N LEU A 46 -8.84 4.59 14.67
CA LEU A 46 -7.49 5.07 15.02
C LEU A 46 -7.49 6.59 15.19
N PRO A 47 -6.84 7.22 16.18
CA PRO A 47 -6.76 8.69 16.30
C PRO A 47 -5.71 9.29 15.34
N SER A 48 -6.08 10.22 14.45
CA SER A 48 -5.17 10.98 13.56
C SER A 48 -5.97 11.96 12.68
N LYS A 49 -5.29 12.99 12.14
CA LYS A 49 -5.86 13.99 11.22
C LYS A 49 -5.63 13.64 9.74
N ASN A 50 -4.91 12.56 9.42
CA ASN A 50 -4.64 12.16 8.02
C ASN A 50 -5.88 11.56 7.34
N THR A 51 -5.85 11.44 6.01
CA THR A 51 -6.96 10.84 5.24
C THR A 51 -6.75 9.37 4.91
N GLY A 52 -5.62 8.82 5.31
CA GLY A 52 -5.13 7.50 4.92
C GLY A 52 -3.66 7.56 4.53
N HIS A 53 -3.26 6.66 3.65
CA HIS A 53 -1.89 6.56 3.18
C HIS A 53 -1.85 6.27 1.67
N VAL A 54 -0.79 6.74 1.01
CA VAL A 54 -0.55 6.54 -0.41
C VAL A 54 0.96 6.48 -0.64
N GLY A 55 1.38 5.61 -1.53
CA GLY A 55 2.75 5.48 -1.97
C GLY A 55 2.84 4.70 -3.28
N PHE A 56 4.05 4.39 -3.69
CA PHE A 56 4.32 3.60 -4.88
C PHE A 56 5.00 2.30 -4.52
N VAL A 57 4.75 1.28 -5.32
CA VAL A 57 5.45 0.00 -5.23
C VAL A 57 6.77 0.13 -5.99
N VAL A 58 7.88 -0.31 -5.40
CA VAL A 58 9.20 -0.22 -6.04
C VAL A 58 9.74 -1.56 -6.51
N ASP A 59 9.25 -2.68 -5.95
CA ASP A 59 9.57 -4.04 -6.41
C ASP A 59 8.33 -4.93 -6.41
N ARG A 60 8.37 -6.04 -7.15
CA ARG A 60 7.28 -7.02 -7.18
C ARG A 60 7.01 -7.57 -5.78
N PRO A 61 5.72 -7.69 -5.37
CA PRO A 61 5.38 -8.35 -4.11
C PRO A 61 5.94 -9.75 -4.01
N ARG A 62 6.44 -10.11 -2.82
CA ARG A 62 6.99 -11.44 -2.53
C ARG A 62 6.15 -12.10 -1.45
N PRO A 63 5.74 -13.37 -1.61
CA PRO A 63 5.03 -14.08 -0.56
C PRO A 63 5.92 -14.17 0.69
N VAL A 64 5.31 -14.01 1.86
CA VAL A 64 5.99 -14.20 3.14
C VAL A 64 5.97 -15.70 3.48
N GLU A 65 7.16 -16.28 3.66
CA GLU A 65 7.29 -17.70 4.00
C GLU A 65 6.55 -18.03 5.30
N GLY A 66 5.81 -19.14 5.30
CA GLY A 66 5.04 -19.60 6.46
C GLY A 66 3.75 -18.83 6.76
N MET A 67 3.39 -17.82 5.95
CA MET A 67 2.19 -17.01 6.17
C MET A 67 1.35 -16.88 4.88
N PRO A 68 0.46 -17.84 4.59
CA PRO A 68 -0.39 -17.81 3.39
C PRO A 68 -1.20 -16.51 3.28
N GLY A 69 -1.20 -15.91 2.10
CA GLY A 69 -1.89 -14.64 1.84
C GLY A 69 -1.14 -13.39 2.33
N ALA A 70 0.05 -13.53 2.93
CA ALA A 70 0.89 -12.39 3.28
C ALA A 70 1.93 -12.11 2.19
N TRP A 71 2.09 -10.83 1.86
CA TRP A 71 2.98 -10.36 0.81
C TRP A 71 3.84 -9.21 1.31
N ALA A 72 5.16 -9.41 1.32
CA ALA A 72 6.13 -8.35 1.54
C ALA A 72 6.24 -7.51 0.27
N VAL A 73 6.09 -6.19 0.42
CA VAL A 73 6.12 -5.24 -0.69
C VAL A 73 7.06 -4.11 -0.32
N GLN A 74 8.07 -3.92 -1.16
CA GLN A 74 8.92 -2.76 -1.07
C GLN A 74 8.17 -1.56 -1.65
N ILE A 75 8.05 -0.50 -0.86
CA ILE A 75 7.28 0.70 -1.18
C ILE A 75 8.16 1.93 -1.05
N VAL A 76 7.72 3.00 -1.71
CA VAL A 76 8.21 4.35 -1.51
C VAL A 76 7.06 5.27 -1.15
N ASP A 77 7.21 6.03 -0.08
CA ASP A 77 6.18 6.90 0.47
C ASP A 77 6.78 8.14 1.16
N SER A 78 5.94 8.92 1.83
CA SER A 78 6.37 10.02 2.68
C SER A 78 5.57 10.01 4.00
N THR A 79 6.27 9.75 5.10
CA THR A 79 5.66 9.54 6.42
C THR A 79 6.61 9.92 7.55
N SER A 80 6.08 10.15 8.75
CA SER A 80 6.86 10.42 9.97
C SER A 80 7.45 9.15 10.59
N SER A 81 6.88 7.98 10.30
CA SER A 81 7.21 6.71 10.99
C SER A 81 7.86 5.71 10.05
N TYR A 82 8.90 5.02 10.50
CA TYR A 82 9.65 4.08 9.66
C TYR A 82 8.98 2.74 9.45
N HIS A 83 9.36 2.14 8.32
CA HIS A 83 9.04 0.79 7.91
C HIS A 83 10.20 -0.17 8.19
N GLN A 84 10.02 -1.44 7.86
CA GLN A 84 11.15 -2.36 7.85
C GLN A 84 12.13 -1.99 6.72
N ASP A 85 13.43 -2.03 7.03
CA ASP A 85 14.53 -1.81 6.10
C ASP A 85 14.39 -0.47 5.34
N ASP A 86 13.90 0.55 6.07
CA ASP A 86 13.60 1.88 5.57
C ASP A 86 14.87 2.69 5.29
N THR A 87 14.96 3.32 4.12
CA THR A 87 16.10 4.17 3.73
C THR A 87 16.08 5.54 4.40
N ARG A 88 14.98 5.92 5.07
CA ARG A 88 14.91 7.20 5.77
C ARG A 88 15.87 7.23 6.95
N SER A 89 16.56 8.35 7.10
CA SER A 89 17.24 8.68 8.34
C SER A 89 16.22 8.73 9.48
N ASP A 90 16.69 8.47 10.69
CA ASP A 90 15.95 8.54 11.97
C ASP A 90 15.57 9.97 12.38
N ASP A 91 15.38 10.85 11.41
CA ASP A 91 14.99 12.24 11.63
C ASP A 91 13.57 12.31 12.22
N VAL A 92 13.40 13.19 13.21
CA VAL A 92 12.17 13.39 13.97
C VAL A 92 11.02 13.87 13.07
N ASP A 93 11.33 14.54 11.96
CA ASP A 93 10.35 15.05 11.01
C ASP A 93 9.88 13.98 10.01
N GLY A 94 10.63 12.88 9.89
CA GLY A 94 10.44 11.83 8.88
C GLY A 94 10.69 12.31 7.45
N GLY A 95 9.84 11.90 6.51
CA GLY A 95 9.94 12.34 5.10
C GLY A 95 9.86 11.20 4.09
N PHE A 96 10.54 11.38 2.96
CA PHE A 96 10.54 10.44 1.82
C PHE A 96 11.42 9.23 2.07
N GLY A 97 10.89 8.03 1.85
CA GLY A 97 11.59 6.78 2.16
C GLY A 97 11.23 5.61 1.28
N ILE A 98 12.14 4.65 1.21
CA ILE A 98 11.88 3.33 0.64
C ILE A 98 11.95 2.33 1.78
N GLY A 99 10.88 1.56 2.00
CA GLY A 99 10.84 0.54 3.05
C GLY A 99 9.97 -0.64 2.66
N THR A 100 9.73 -1.54 3.61
CA THR A 100 8.92 -2.74 3.40
C THR A 100 7.67 -2.73 4.27
N LEU A 101 6.52 -2.87 3.61
CA LEU A 101 5.24 -3.21 4.24
C LEU A 101 4.91 -4.67 3.98
N VAL A 102 4.10 -5.28 4.86
CA VAL A 102 3.41 -6.53 4.53
C VAL A 102 1.95 -6.22 4.30
N PHE A 103 1.37 -6.78 3.26
CA PHE A 103 -0.07 -6.76 3.02
C PHE A 103 -0.64 -8.17 3.16
N LEU A 104 -1.74 -8.30 3.90
CA LEU A 104 -2.50 -9.54 3.98
C LEU A 104 -3.63 -9.49 2.96
N THR A 105 -3.92 -10.62 2.33
CA THR A 105 -5.00 -10.77 1.36
C THR A 105 -6.11 -11.68 1.84
N ASP A 106 -7.29 -11.51 1.27
CA ASP A 106 -8.33 -12.55 1.27
C ASP A 106 -7.99 -13.68 0.29
N GLU A 107 -8.87 -14.69 0.20
CA GLU A 107 -8.73 -15.85 -0.70
C GLU A 107 -8.73 -15.47 -2.19
N THR A 108 -9.24 -14.29 -2.54
CA THR A 108 -9.24 -13.76 -3.91
C THR A 108 -7.99 -12.98 -4.25
N GLY A 109 -7.05 -12.83 -3.30
CA GLY A 109 -5.82 -12.07 -3.46
C GLY A 109 -5.98 -10.55 -3.29
N ARG A 110 -7.14 -10.07 -2.80
CA ARG A 110 -7.35 -8.64 -2.52
C ARG A 110 -6.75 -8.28 -1.17
N ALA A 111 -6.01 -7.18 -1.10
CA ALA A 111 -5.39 -6.73 0.14
C ALA A 111 -6.42 -6.16 1.13
N THR A 112 -6.41 -6.68 2.35
CA THR A 112 -7.38 -6.38 3.42
C THR A 112 -6.75 -5.81 4.68
N SER A 113 -5.44 -5.97 4.85
CA SER A 113 -4.71 -5.49 6.01
C SER A 113 -3.28 -5.14 5.67
N TYR A 114 -2.64 -4.30 6.48
CA TYR A 114 -1.21 -4.01 6.38
C TYR A 114 -0.47 -4.19 7.72
N GLY A 115 0.77 -4.66 7.64
CA GLY A 115 1.76 -4.65 8.69
C GLY A 115 2.76 -3.54 8.43
N TRP A 116 2.82 -2.54 9.33
CA TRP A 116 3.60 -1.32 9.15
C TRP A 116 5.11 -1.54 9.18
N SER A 117 5.57 -2.56 9.91
CA SER A 117 6.98 -2.90 10.11
C SER A 117 7.36 -4.15 9.29
N GLY A 118 6.79 -4.31 8.10
CA GLY A 118 7.05 -5.44 7.23
C GLY A 118 6.78 -6.79 7.91
N THR A 119 7.68 -7.77 7.72
CA THR A 119 7.62 -9.10 8.33
C THR A 119 7.93 -9.09 9.83
N ARG A 120 8.39 -7.95 10.37
CA ARG A 120 8.57 -7.72 11.82
C ARG A 120 7.32 -7.17 12.50
N SER A 121 6.20 -7.04 11.78
CA SER A 121 4.95 -6.53 12.35
C SER A 121 4.34 -7.54 13.31
N GLU A 122 4.11 -7.12 14.56
CA GLU A 122 3.39 -7.92 15.56
C GLU A 122 1.86 -7.89 15.36
N TRP A 123 1.36 -6.84 14.71
CA TRP A 123 -0.07 -6.62 14.49
C TRP A 123 -0.33 -6.11 13.08
N TYR A 124 -1.52 -6.41 12.55
CA TYR A 124 -1.96 -6.00 11.23
C TYR A 124 -3.20 -5.11 11.34
N ILE A 125 -3.17 -3.96 10.67
CA ILE A 125 -4.28 -3.02 10.68
C ILE A 125 -5.22 -3.38 9.53
N VAL A 126 -6.46 -3.72 9.87
CA VAL A 126 -7.52 -4.06 8.92
C VAL A 126 -8.03 -2.79 8.24
N THR A 127 -7.85 -2.72 6.92
CA THR A 127 -8.40 -1.66 6.06
C THR A 127 -8.33 -2.09 4.60
N PRO A 128 -9.32 -1.79 3.75
CA PRO A 128 -9.19 -2.06 2.33
C PRO A 128 -8.00 -1.30 1.74
N ILE A 129 -7.07 -2.03 1.11
CA ILE A 129 -5.95 -1.44 0.35
C ILE A 129 -6.23 -1.68 -1.14
N VAL A 130 -6.05 -0.63 -1.93
CA VAL A 130 -6.20 -0.70 -3.38
C VAL A 130 -4.91 -0.38 -4.09
N PHE A 131 -4.66 -1.10 -5.18
CA PHE A 131 -3.52 -0.91 -6.07
C PHE A 131 -4.02 -0.44 -7.43
N GLY A 132 -3.34 0.55 -8.00
CA GLY A 132 -3.72 1.17 -9.27
C GLY A 132 -2.51 1.42 -10.15
N ARG A 133 -2.63 1.03 -11.42
CA ARG A 133 -1.64 1.34 -12.45
C ARG A 133 -2.05 2.60 -13.19
N VAL A 134 -1.09 3.50 -13.33
CA VAL A 134 -1.25 4.71 -14.15
C VAL A 134 -1.06 4.35 -15.61
N SER A 135 -1.91 4.89 -16.47
CA SER A 135 -1.87 4.73 -17.93
C SER A 135 -2.04 6.09 -18.59
N ARG A 136 -1.52 6.23 -19.81
CA ARG A 136 -1.74 7.41 -20.66
C ARG A 136 -2.84 7.13 -21.67
#